data_AF-A0A3D2H6S3-F1
#
_entry.id   AF-A0A3D2H6S3-F1
#
_cell.length_a   1.000
_cell.length_b   1.000
_cell.length_c   1.000
_cell.angle_alpha   90.00
_cell.angle_beta   90.00
_cell.angle_gamma   90.00
#
_symmetry.space_group_name_H-M   'P 1'
#
loop_
_entity.id
_entity.type
_entity.pdbx_description
1 polymer ?
#
loop_
_entity_poly.entity_id
_entity_poly.type
_entity_poly.pdbx_seq_one_letter_code
_entity_poly.pdbx_strand_id
1 'polypeptide(L)' 'MNRQSAEVAGSVMCHCSGTRRGHIQSLFEQGMDMNAISRWTGALSGCGGCEWDIADFLKELATQQHG' A
#
# COMPACT_ATOMS: atom_id res chain seq x y z
N MET A 1 22.99 -7.31 0.31
CA MET A 1 21.62 -7.12 0.84
C MET A 1 21.15 -5.72 0.43
N ASN A 2 20.13 -5.60 -0.43
CA ASN A 2 19.69 -4.32 -0.99
C ASN A 2 18.89 -3.52 0.05
N ARG A 3 19.56 -2.65 0.79
CA ARG A 3 18.99 -1.85 1.89
C ARG A 3 17.97 -0.81 1.40
N GLN A 4 17.96 -0.53 0.09
CA GLN A 4 17.12 0.51 -0.53
C GLN A 4 15.63 0.14 -0.60
N SER A 5 15.27 -1.14 -0.68
CA SER A 5 13.87 -1.57 -0.77
C SER A 5 13.15 -1.51 0.59
N ALA A 6 13.89 -1.69 1.68
CA ALA A 6 13.32 -1.72 3.03
C ALA A 6 12.99 -0.33 3.59
N GLU A 7 13.74 0.71 3.20
CA GLU A 7 13.48 2.09 3.61
C GLU A 7 12.20 2.65 2.97
N VAL A 8 11.94 2.32 1.70
CA VAL A 8 10.72 2.74 1.00
C VAL A 8 9.48 2.00 1.53
N ALA A 9 9.64 0.74 1.94
CA ALA A 9 8.57 -0.04 2.59
C ALA A 9 8.11 0.56 3.93
N GLY A 10 8.99 1.28 4.63
CA GLY A 10 8.68 1.98 5.87
C GLY A 10 7.88 3.27 5.68
N SER A 11 7.79 3.80 4.46
CA SER A 11 7.14 5.09 4.18
C SER A 11 5.64 5.03 4.49
N VAL A 12 5.17 5.98 5.29
CA VAL A 12 3.75 6.12 5.64
C VAL A 12 3.00 6.67 4.42
N MET A 13 2.01 5.94 3.94
CA MET A 13 1.13 6.36 2.84
C MET A 13 -0.19 6.95 3.33
N CYS A 14 -0.67 6.54 4.51
CA CYS A 14 -1.85 7.14 5.13
C CYS A 14 -1.49 7.66 6.53
N HIS A 15 -1.49 8.99 6.70
CA HIS A 15 -1.25 9.60 8.01
C HIS A 15 -2.40 9.38 9.01
N CYS A 16 -3.64 9.22 8.52
CA CYS A 16 -4.82 9.04 9.35
C CYS A 16 -4.83 7.68 10.09
N SER A 17 -4.39 6.61 9.43
CA SER A 17 -4.31 5.25 10.00
C SER A 17 -2.88 4.79 10.32
N GLY A 18 -1.86 5.54 9.86
CA GLY A 18 -0.46 5.13 9.96
C GLY A 18 -0.06 4.01 8.98
N THR A 19 -0.87 3.75 7.95
CA THR A 19 -0.60 2.69 6.97
C THR A 19 0.68 2.98 6.19
N ARG A 20 1.57 1.98 6.12
CA ARG A 20 2.85 2.05 5.40
C ARG A 20 2.81 1.31 4.07
N ARG A 21 3.66 1.73 3.13
CA ARG A 21 3.78 1.17 1.79
C ARG A 21 4.06 -0.33 1.81
N GLY A 22 4.97 -0.78 2.68
CA GLY A 22 5.31 -2.21 2.81
C GLY A 22 4.15 -3.07 3.33
N HIS A 23 3.27 -2.50 4.16
CA HIS A 23 2.09 -3.23 4.62
C HIS A 23 1.09 -3.43 3.46
N ILE A 24 0.82 -2.37 2.68
CA ILE A 24 -0.03 -2.44 1.49
C ILE A 24 0.52 -3.44 0.47
N GLN A 25 1.83 -3.40 0.21
CA GLN A 25 2.51 -4.33 -0.70
C GLN A 25 2.32 -5.78 -0.27
N SER A 26 2.62 -6.09 1.00
CA SER A 26 2.47 -7.44 1.53
C SER A 26 1.03 -7.94 1.44
N LEU A 27 0.04 -7.07 1.63
CA LEU A 27 -1.37 -7.45 1.48
C LEU A 27 -1.73 -7.71 0.00
N PHE A 28 -1.23 -6.88 -0.91
CA PHE A 28 -1.42 -7.07 -2.35
C PHE A 28 -0.78 -8.36 -2.86
N GLU A 29 0.42 -8.69 -2.39
CA GLU A 29 1.10 -9.97 -2.70
C GLU A 29 0.35 -11.20 -2.18
N GLN A 30 -0.47 -11.04 -1.13
CA GLN A 30 -1.39 -12.07 -0.65
C GLN A 30 -2.67 -12.19 -1.50
N GLY A 31 -2.81 -11.39 -2.55
CA GLY A 31 -3.98 -11.37 -3.44
C GLY A 31 -5.14 -10.54 -2.92
N MET A 32 -4.91 -9.65 -1.94
CA MET A 32 -5.96 -8.74 -1.47
C MET A 32 -6.17 -7.57 -2.43
N ASP A 33 -7.44 -7.23 -2.63
CA ASP A 33 -7.86 -6.09 -3.43
C ASP A 33 -7.88 -4.80 -2.59
N MET A 34 -8.14 -3.67 -3.25
CA MET A 34 -8.18 -2.36 -2.59
C MET A 34 -9.19 -2.30 -1.44
N ASN A 35 -10.34 -2.98 -1.56
CA ASN A 35 -11.34 -3.01 -0.49
C ASN A 35 -10.85 -3.79 0.73
N ALA A 36 -10.28 -4.98 0.52
CA ALA A 36 -9.68 -5.76 1.60
C ALA A 36 -8.54 -4.98 2.26
N ILE A 37 -7.64 -4.37 1.49
CA ILE A 37 -6.54 -3.55 2.01
C ILE A 37 -7.06 -2.39 2.85
N SER A 38 -8.13 -1.72 2.42
CA SER A 38 -8.78 -0.67 3.20
C SER A 38 -9.28 -1.18 4.56
N ARG A 39 -9.98 -2.32 4.57
CA ARG A 39 -10.53 -2.92 5.80
C ARG A 39 -9.45 -3.39 6.76
N TRP A 40 -8.38 -3.98 6.24
CA TRP A 40 -7.27 -4.51 7.05
C TRP A 40 -6.38 -3.41 7.62
N THR A 41 -6.15 -2.34 6.86
CA THR A 41 -5.21 -1.28 7.25
C THR A 41 -5.90 -0.06 7.84
N GLY A 42 -7.22 0.08 7.67
CA GLY A 42 -7.96 1.30 7.99
C GLY A 42 -7.68 2.47 7.04
N ALA A 43 -6.78 2.31 6.05
CA ALA A 43 -6.59 3.30 5.00
C ALA A 43 -7.87 3.41 4.17
N LEU A 44 -8.13 4.59 3.57
CA LEU A 44 -9.32 4.86 2.73
C LEU A 44 -10.67 4.92 3.47
N SER A 45 -10.78 4.37 4.69
CA SER A 45 -12.01 4.41 5.49
C SER A 45 -12.17 5.70 6.32
N GLY A 46 -11.13 6.54 6.37
CA GLY A 46 -11.09 7.78 7.15
C GLY A 46 -11.18 9.03 6.28
N CYS A 47 -10.12 9.84 6.33
CA CYS A 47 -10.02 11.15 5.68
C CYS A 47 -10.00 11.14 4.13
N GLY A 48 -9.87 9.97 3.49
CA GLY A 48 -9.81 9.81 2.03
C GLY A 48 -8.56 10.36 1.33
N GLY A 49 -7.70 11.13 2.03
CA GLY A 49 -6.57 11.83 1.40
C GLY A 49 -5.51 10.93 0.75
N CYS A 50 -5.38 9.67 1.19
CA CYS A 50 -4.43 8.71 0.64
C CYS A 50 -5.00 7.82 -0.47
N GLU A 51 -6.23 8.06 -0.93
CA GLU A 51 -6.90 7.21 -1.93
C GLU A 51 -6.14 7.13 -3.24
N TRP A 52 -5.74 8.29 -3.76
CA TRP A 52 -5.01 8.37 -5.01
C TRP A 52 -3.62 7.74 -4.90
N ASP A 53 -2.88 8.01 -3.83
CA ASP A 53 -1.53 7.45 -3.61
C ASP A 53 -1.56 5.91 -3.50
N ILE A 54 -2.55 5.37 -2.79
CA ILE A 54 -2.71 3.91 -2.63
C ILE A 54 -3.16 3.28 -3.95
N ALA A 55 -4.12 3.89 -4.65
CA ALA A 55 -4.60 3.38 -5.93
C ALA A 55 -3.50 3.36 -7.00
N ASP A 56 -2.67 4.40 -7.06
CA ASP A 56 -1.52 4.47 -7.95
C ASP A 56 -0.50 3.39 -7.59
N PHE A 57 -0.15 3.27 -6.31
CA PHE A 57 0.79 2.25 -5.84
C PHE A 57 0.34 0.82 -6.17
N LEU A 58 -0.95 0.50 -6.00
CA LEU A 58 -1.48 -0.82 -6.36
C LEU A 58 -1.37 -1.10 -7.87
N LYS A 59 -1.55 -0.08 -8.73
CA LYS A 59 -1.34 -0.21 -10.18
C LYS A 59 0.13 -0.43 -10.52
N GLU A 60 1.04 0.28 -9.86
CA GLU A 60 2.48 0.07 -10.01
C GLU A 60 2.86 -1.37 -9.64
N LEU A 61 2.32 -1.89 -8.53
CA LEU A 61 2.57 -3.28 -8.09
C LEU A 61 2.00 -4.30 -9.06
N ALA A 62 0.78 -4.09 -9.56
CA ALA A 62 0.16 -4.96 -10.57
C ALA A 62 0.99 -5.00 -11.86
N THR A 63 1.52 -3.85 -12.28
CA THR A 63 2.40 -3.75 -13.46
C THR A 63 3.71 -4.51 -13.23
N GLN A 64 4.29 -4.42 -12.03
CA GLN A 64 5.54 -5.11 -11.68
C GLN A 64 5.39 -6.63 -11.54
N GLN A 65 4.23 -7.13 -11.08
CA GLN A 65 3.97 -8.57 -10.96
C GLN A 65 3.70 -9.28 -12.29
N HIS A 66 3.35 -8.54 -13.34
CA HIS A 66 3.04 -9.07 -14.67
C HIS A 66 4.18 -8.89 -15.69
N GLY A 67 5.38 -8.51 -15.24
CA GLY A 67 6.59 -8.36 -16.05
C GLY A 67 7.51 -9.58 -16.03
#